data_AF-A0A928MRT5-F1
#
_entry.id   AF-A0A928MRT5-F1
#
_cell.length_a   1.000
_cell.length_b   1.000
_cell.length_c   1.000
_cell.angle_alpha   90.00
_cell.angle_beta   90.00
_cell.angle_gamma   90.00
#
_symmetry.space_group_name_H-M   'P 1'
#
loop_
_entity.id
_entity.type
_entity.pdbx_description
1 polymer ?
#
loop_
_entity_poly.entity_id
_entity_poly.type
_entity_poly.pdbx_seq_one_letter_code
_entity_poly.pdbx_strand_id
1 'polypeptide(L)'
;MKYQAEYDYLERVLGKMRLRVMLLTRNWEPDQYLDFGLRKFLGVGDRYHRILQSSESWAAENTIYRITDEFDCNYVFLLLPETGDGMLVGPYLTLEKTREQLMEEAERYGLPASRLHDLEACYAAIPLLRDDSTFFAMMNVFGETIWGGSHTFTMLEVRDDPPAGRLWQEEEADRDPAEVMLRMKSMEDRYTYENEWMQLVTLGQSQRAERMLG
;
A
#
# COMPACT_ATOMS: atom_id res chain seq x y z
N MET A 1 1.60 -26.47 15.41
CA MET A 1 2.94 -25.83 15.53
C MET A 1 3.39 -25.87 16.97
N LYS A 2 4.68 -26.02 17.26
CA LYS A 2 5.19 -25.99 18.65
C LYS A 2 4.91 -24.68 19.40
N TYR A 3 4.68 -23.60 18.68
CA TYR A 3 4.48 -22.23 19.18
C TYR A 3 3.02 -21.73 18.98
N GLN A 4 2.05 -22.64 18.94
CA GLN A 4 0.66 -22.28 18.64
C GLN A 4 0.08 -21.28 19.64
N ALA A 5 0.36 -21.46 20.93
CA ALA A 5 -0.19 -20.59 21.98
C ALA A 5 0.35 -19.15 21.86
N GLU A 6 1.61 -19.01 21.47
CA GLU A 6 2.30 -17.74 21.25
C GLU A 6 1.78 -17.05 19.99
N TYR A 7 1.54 -17.80 18.92
CA TYR A 7 0.89 -17.29 17.71
C TYR A 7 -0.52 -16.76 18.03
N ASP A 8 -1.36 -17.56 18.69
CA ASP A 8 -2.73 -17.18 19.04
C ASP A 8 -2.75 -15.98 20.01
N TYR A 9 -1.77 -15.87 20.89
CA TYR A 9 -1.61 -14.70 21.76
C TYR A 9 -1.25 -13.45 20.96
N LEU A 10 -0.24 -13.55 20.10
CA LEU A 10 0.21 -12.44 19.26
C LEU A 10 -0.93 -11.94 18.37
N GLU A 11 -1.62 -12.86 17.67
CA GLU A 11 -2.76 -12.52 16.81
C GLU A 11 -3.84 -11.75 17.58
N ARG A 12 -4.20 -12.20 18.79
CA ARG A 12 -5.20 -11.50 19.61
C ARG A 12 -4.75 -10.11 20.04
N VAL A 13 -3.48 -9.94 20.43
CA VAL A 13 -2.93 -8.65 20.83
C VAL A 13 -2.89 -7.69 19.64
N LEU A 14 -2.37 -8.14 18.50
CA LEU A 14 -2.32 -7.35 17.27
C LEU A 14 -3.72 -6.96 16.79
N GLY A 15 -4.70 -7.86 16.91
CA GLY A 15 -6.10 -7.57 16.64
C GLY A 15 -6.66 -6.43 17.52
N LYS A 16 -6.22 -6.28 18.78
CA LYS A 16 -6.58 -5.12 19.61
C LYS A 16 -5.94 -3.81 19.15
N MET A 17 -4.81 -3.89 18.46
CA MET A 17 -4.17 -2.77 17.77
C MET A 17 -4.77 -2.51 16.38
N ARG A 18 -5.84 -3.23 16.00
CA ARG A 18 -6.46 -3.22 14.66
C ARG A 18 -5.52 -3.70 13.54
N LEU A 19 -4.41 -4.34 13.89
CA LEU A 19 -3.52 -4.99 12.92
C LEU A 19 -4.07 -6.36 12.55
N ARG A 20 -4.23 -6.61 11.26
CA ARG A 20 -4.64 -7.92 10.75
C ARG A 20 -3.41 -8.82 10.70
N VAL A 21 -3.55 -10.06 11.18
CA VAL A 21 -2.60 -11.14 10.92
C VAL A 21 -3.20 -12.04 9.85
N MET A 22 -2.42 -12.32 8.82
CA MET A 22 -2.82 -13.16 7.69
C MET A 22 -1.84 -14.32 7.56
N LEU A 23 -2.40 -15.53 7.44
CA LEU A 23 -1.64 -16.74 7.14
C LEU A 23 -1.67 -17.00 5.64
N LEU A 24 -0.49 -16.92 5.02
CA LEU A 24 -0.25 -17.09 3.60
C LEU A 24 0.24 -18.51 3.35
N THR A 25 -0.69 -19.40 3.03
CA THR A 25 -0.36 -20.78 2.63
C THR A 25 0.11 -20.82 1.17
N ARG A 26 0.71 -21.93 0.72
CA ARG A 26 1.21 -22.09 -0.67
C ARG A 26 0.21 -21.76 -1.79
N ASN A 27 -1.09 -21.94 -1.54
CA ASN A 27 -2.15 -21.65 -2.51
C ASN A 27 -2.93 -20.40 -2.13
N TRP A 28 -2.33 -19.50 -1.36
CA TRP A 28 -2.97 -18.26 -0.99
C TRP A 28 -3.12 -17.38 -2.23
N GLU A 29 -4.35 -16.97 -2.50
CA GLU A 29 -4.65 -15.93 -3.48
C GLU A 29 -4.85 -14.61 -2.74
N PRO A 30 -4.44 -13.47 -3.31
CA PRO A 30 -4.70 -12.18 -2.72
C PRO A 30 -6.18 -11.97 -2.47
N ASP A 31 -6.54 -11.95 -1.17
CA ASP A 31 -7.80 -11.41 -0.74
C ASP A 31 -7.83 -9.94 -1.18
N GLN A 32 -8.86 -9.55 -1.93
CA GLN A 32 -9.03 -8.22 -2.55
C GLN A 32 -9.14 -7.06 -1.52
N TYR A 33 -8.95 -7.38 -0.24
CA TYR A 33 -9.08 -6.51 0.92
C TYR A 33 -7.87 -6.60 1.86
N LEU A 34 -6.72 -7.07 1.38
CA LEU A 34 -5.47 -7.09 2.16
C LEU A 34 -5.18 -5.73 2.79
N ASP A 35 -5.36 -4.65 2.04
CA ASP A 35 -5.15 -3.27 2.47
C ASP A 35 -6.45 -2.48 2.68
N PHE A 36 -7.48 -3.16 3.20
CA PHE A 36 -8.84 -2.60 3.34
C PHE A 36 -9.47 -2.15 2.01
N GLY A 37 -8.93 -2.61 0.88
CA GLY A 37 -9.46 -2.34 -0.46
C GLY A 37 -8.85 -1.11 -1.13
N LEU A 38 -7.77 -0.54 -0.61
CA LEU A 38 -7.08 0.63 -1.17
C LEU A 38 -6.63 0.39 -2.62
N ARG A 39 -5.88 -0.68 -2.89
CA ARG A 39 -5.44 -0.99 -4.27
C ARG A 39 -6.59 -1.28 -5.21
N LYS A 40 -7.63 -1.97 -4.74
CA LYS A 40 -8.85 -2.19 -5.52
C LYS A 40 -9.54 -0.87 -5.85
N PHE A 41 -9.63 0.05 -4.89
CA PHE A 41 -10.19 1.38 -5.08
C PHE A 41 -9.41 2.21 -6.10
N LEU A 42 -8.09 2.08 -6.10
CA LEU A 42 -7.16 2.72 -7.04
C LEU A 42 -7.10 2.03 -8.42
N GLY A 43 -7.82 0.92 -8.62
CA GLY A 43 -7.82 0.19 -9.88
C GLY A 43 -6.54 -0.63 -10.15
N VAL A 44 -5.74 -0.88 -9.11
CA VAL A 44 -4.43 -1.55 -9.17
C VAL A 44 -4.36 -2.80 -8.29
N GLY A 45 -5.48 -3.53 -8.22
CA GLY A 45 -5.62 -4.74 -7.38
C GLY A 45 -4.67 -5.88 -7.79
N ASP A 46 -4.25 -5.94 -9.04
CA ASP A 46 -3.21 -6.87 -9.52
C ASP A 46 -1.86 -6.68 -8.80
N ARG A 47 -1.60 -5.49 -8.24
CA ARG A 47 -0.37 -5.17 -7.53
C ARG A 47 -0.31 -5.76 -6.11
N TYR A 48 -1.36 -6.40 -5.60
CA TYR A 48 -1.28 -7.15 -4.33
C TYR A 48 -0.20 -8.22 -4.36
N HIS A 49 0.02 -8.83 -5.53
CA HIS A 49 1.05 -9.85 -5.70
C HIS A 49 2.47 -9.30 -5.50
N ARG A 50 2.72 -7.98 -5.64
CA ARG A 50 4.07 -7.42 -5.44
C ARG A 50 4.51 -7.44 -3.99
N ILE A 51 3.59 -7.17 -3.06
CA ILE A 51 3.82 -7.33 -1.62
C ILE A 51 4.37 -8.73 -1.32
N LEU A 52 3.89 -9.75 -2.04
CA LEU A 52 4.31 -11.14 -1.89
C LEU A 52 5.43 -11.60 -2.82
N GLN A 53 5.63 -11.02 -4.00
CA GLN A 53 6.77 -11.35 -4.86
C GLN A 53 8.08 -10.84 -4.25
N SER A 54 7.98 -9.75 -3.49
CA SER A 54 8.99 -9.31 -2.54
C SER A 54 9.37 -10.45 -1.56
N SER A 55 8.41 -11.27 -1.13
CA SER A 55 8.64 -12.41 -0.23
C SER A 55 9.22 -13.68 -0.88
N GLU A 56 8.95 -13.95 -2.17
CA GLU A 56 9.52 -15.12 -2.87
C GLU A 56 11.02 -14.94 -3.16
N SER A 57 11.45 -13.70 -3.39
CA SER A 57 12.86 -13.33 -3.56
C SER A 57 13.59 -13.13 -2.23
N TRP A 58 12.86 -12.93 -1.13
CA TRP A 58 13.38 -12.78 0.22
C TRP A 58 12.93 -13.90 1.18
N ALA A 59 12.82 -15.14 0.71
CA ALA A 59 12.50 -16.28 1.57
C ALA A 59 13.72 -16.76 2.39
N ALA A 60 14.53 -15.84 2.95
CA ALA A 60 15.59 -16.25 3.84
C ALA A 60 14.96 -16.83 5.11
N GLU A 61 15.37 -18.06 5.46
CA GLU A 61 14.97 -18.67 6.72
C GLU A 61 15.30 -17.73 7.88
N ASN A 62 14.43 -17.73 8.88
CA ASN A 62 14.60 -16.96 10.11
C ASN A 62 14.83 -15.46 9.88
N THR A 63 13.97 -14.83 9.09
CA THR A 63 14.03 -13.39 8.86
C THR A 63 12.65 -12.75 9.05
N ILE A 64 12.64 -11.61 9.74
CA ILE A 64 11.48 -10.73 9.86
C ILE A 64 11.66 -9.55 8.89
N TYR A 65 10.79 -9.46 7.90
CA TYR A 65 10.78 -8.40 6.90
C TYR A 65 9.85 -7.28 7.33
N ARG A 66 10.36 -6.06 7.34
CA ARG A 66 9.58 -4.82 7.49
C ARG A 66 9.44 -4.21 6.12
N ILE A 67 8.26 -4.33 5.53
CA ILE A 67 8.00 -3.93 4.14
C ILE A 67 7.24 -2.61 4.18
N THR A 68 7.74 -1.59 3.49
CA THR A 68 6.97 -0.39 3.15
C THR A 68 6.71 -0.40 1.65
N ASP A 69 5.45 -0.32 1.26
CA ASP A 69 5.07 -0.25 -0.16
C ASP A 69 5.01 1.18 -0.69
N GLU A 70 4.82 1.31 -1.99
CA GLU A 70 4.67 2.60 -2.69
C GLU A 70 3.45 3.44 -2.25
N PHE A 71 2.52 2.87 -1.48
CA PHE A 71 1.35 3.56 -0.92
C PHE A 71 1.60 4.03 0.52
N ASP A 72 2.85 3.93 0.99
CA ASP A 72 3.29 4.15 2.38
C ASP A 72 2.67 3.17 3.40
N CYS A 73 2.06 2.08 2.92
CA CYS A 73 1.55 1.03 3.81
C CYS A 73 2.70 0.14 4.25
N ASN A 74 2.72 -0.16 5.55
CA ASN A 74 3.74 -0.96 6.18
C ASN A 74 3.19 -2.33 6.56
N TYR A 75 4.05 -3.34 6.43
CA TYR A 75 3.75 -4.73 6.74
C TYR A 75 4.93 -5.38 7.44
N VAL A 76 4.64 -6.40 8.24
CA VAL A 76 5.65 -7.33 8.73
C VAL A 76 5.40 -8.70 8.14
N PHE A 77 6.41 -9.27 7.49
CA PHE A 77 6.34 -10.60 6.90
C PHE A 77 7.43 -11.52 7.48
N LEU A 78 7.09 -12.79 7.71
CA LEU A 78 8.06 -13.82 8.04
C LEU A 78 7.55 -15.22 7.67
N LEU A 79 8.46 -16.16 7.48
CA LEU A 79 8.13 -17.58 7.31
C LEU A 79 8.03 -18.27 8.67
N LEU A 80 6.91 -18.93 8.92
CA LEU A 80 6.66 -19.68 10.12
C LEU A 80 7.46 -21.01 10.09
N PRO A 81 8.24 -21.33 11.14
CA PRO A 81 9.00 -22.57 11.16
C PRO A 81 8.06 -23.80 11.17
N GLU A 82 8.56 -24.97 10.79
CA GLU A 82 7.81 -26.23 10.65
C GLU A 82 6.85 -26.30 9.45
N THR A 83 6.10 -25.24 9.18
CA THR A 83 5.11 -25.21 8.07
C THR A 83 5.69 -24.60 6.79
N GLY A 84 6.53 -23.57 6.92
CA GLY A 84 6.96 -22.75 5.80
C GLY A 84 5.86 -21.83 5.27
N ASP A 85 4.73 -21.70 5.99
CA ASP A 85 3.69 -20.75 5.65
C ASP A 85 4.13 -19.33 5.99
N GLY A 86 3.70 -18.34 5.20
CA GLY A 86 3.98 -16.93 5.47
C GLY A 86 3.03 -16.37 6.50
N MET A 87 3.54 -15.58 7.45
CA MET A 87 2.73 -14.72 8.30
C MET A 87 2.92 -13.28 7.85
N LEU A 88 1.83 -12.62 7.49
CA LEU A 88 1.81 -11.20 7.13
C LEU A 88 0.97 -10.42 8.15
N VAL A 89 1.57 -9.38 8.73
CA VAL A 89 0.93 -8.47 9.68
C VAL A 89 0.81 -7.09 9.05
N GLY A 90 -0.40 -6.53 9.01
CA GLY A 90 -0.65 -5.20 8.45
C GLY A 90 -1.96 -5.13 7.66
N PRO A 91 -2.14 -4.07 6.84
CA PRO A 91 -1.26 -2.90 6.73
C PRO A 91 -1.32 -2.01 7.99
N TYR A 92 -0.33 -1.14 8.13
CA TYR A 92 -0.38 0.03 9.01
C TYR A 92 0.38 1.21 8.42
N LEU A 93 0.05 2.42 8.88
CA LEU A 93 0.76 3.64 8.56
C LEU A 93 1.62 4.07 9.76
N THR A 94 2.75 4.70 9.49
CA THR A 94 3.55 5.39 10.53
C THR A 94 3.26 6.89 10.57
N LEU A 95 2.73 7.43 9.47
CA LEU A 95 2.35 8.84 9.31
C LEU A 95 0.96 8.94 8.67
N GLU A 96 0.19 9.93 9.10
CA GLU A 96 -1.03 10.31 8.38
C GLU A 96 -0.65 10.98 7.06
N LYS A 97 -1.30 10.59 5.97
CA LYS A 97 -1.16 11.30 4.70
C LYS A 97 -1.85 12.65 4.80
N THR A 98 -1.14 13.70 4.37
CA THR A 98 -1.75 15.03 4.24
C THR A 98 -2.71 15.05 3.06
N ARG A 99 -3.59 16.04 3.03
CA ARG A 99 -4.52 16.22 1.91
C ARG A 99 -3.79 16.40 0.58
N GLU A 100 -2.68 17.13 0.59
CA GLU A 100 -1.82 17.33 -0.59
C GLU A 100 -1.26 16.00 -1.08
N GLN A 101 -0.73 15.15 -0.19
CA GLN A 101 -0.23 13.82 -0.56
C GLN A 101 -1.34 12.92 -1.13
N LEU A 102 -2.56 13.00 -0.57
CA LEU A 102 -3.71 12.25 -1.10
C LEU A 102 -4.15 12.76 -2.48
N MET A 103 -4.04 14.08 -2.73
CA MET A 103 -4.28 14.65 -4.06
C MET A 103 -3.23 14.18 -5.07
N GLU A 104 -1.96 14.16 -4.68
CA GLU A 104 -0.87 13.63 -5.52
C GLU A 104 -1.07 12.14 -5.84
N GLU A 105 -1.47 11.32 -4.85
CA GLU A 105 -1.83 9.91 -5.09
C GLU A 105 -3.04 9.77 -6.02
N ALA A 106 -4.09 10.57 -5.80
CA ALA A 106 -5.26 10.56 -6.66
C ALA A 106 -4.90 10.92 -8.11
N GLU A 107 -4.06 11.94 -8.31
CA GLU A 107 -3.57 12.33 -9.63
C GLU A 107 -2.72 11.22 -10.25
N ARG A 108 -1.79 10.64 -9.49
CA ARG A 108 -0.91 9.53 -9.93
C ARG A 108 -1.70 8.36 -10.50
N TYR A 109 -2.85 8.04 -9.91
CA TYR A 109 -3.71 6.92 -10.33
C TYR A 109 -4.91 7.36 -11.17
N GLY A 110 -4.96 8.62 -11.63
CA GLY A 110 -6.04 9.13 -12.48
C GLY A 110 -7.42 9.15 -11.83
N LEU A 111 -7.49 9.20 -10.51
CA LEU A 111 -8.74 9.31 -9.77
C LEU A 111 -9.35 10.71 -9.95
N PRO A 112 -10.66 10.81 -10.23
CA PRO A 112 -11.33 12.10 -10.31
C PRO A 112 -11.42 12.76 -8.92
N ALA A 113 -11.40 14.09 -8.87
CA ALA A 113 -11.43 14.86 -7.61
C ALA A 113 -12.65 14.51 -6.72
N SER A 114 -13.77 14.10 -7.32
CA SER A 114 -14.98 13.65 -6.59
C SER A 114 -14.75 12.39 -5.74
N ARG A 115 -13.67 11.64 -6.00
CA ARG A 115 -13.29 10.40 -5.31
C ARG A 115 -12.23 10.63 -4.23
N LEU A 116 -11.73 11.86 -4.06
CA LEU A 116 -10.71 12.16 -3.05
C LEU A 116 -11.19 11.84 -1.63
N HIS A 117 -12.46 12.12 -1.33
CA HIS A 117 -13.03 11.79 -0.02
C HIS A 117 -13.09 10.27 0.24
N ASP A 118 -13.37 9.48 -0.79
CA ASP A 118 -13.34 8.02 -0.67
C ASP A 118 -11.90 7.52 -0.44
N LEU A 119 -10.90 8.16 -1.07
CA LEU A 119 -9.47 7.85 -0.86
C LEU A 119 -9.03 8.19 0.57
N GLU A 120 -9.43 9.35 1.09
CA GLU A 120 -9.24 9.75 2.48
C GLU A 120 -9.83 8.69 3.44
N ALA A 121 -11.05 8.22 3.16
CA ALA A 121 -11.69 7.18 3.95
C ALA A 121 -10.94 5.84 3.90
N CYS A 122 -10.37 5.47 2.75
CA CYS A 122 -9.54 4.26 2.62
C CYS A 122 -8.31 4.35 3.52
N TYR A 123 -7.55 5.43 3.46
CA TYR A 123 -6.37 5.60 4.32
C TYR A 123 -6.73 5.74 5.81
N ALA A 124 -7.85 6.39 6.14
CA ALA A 124 -8.32 6.50 7.52
C ALA A 124 -8.76 5.15 8.13
N ALA A 125 -9.09 4.15 7.30
CA ALA A 125 -9.39 2.80 7.77
C ALA A 125 -8.12 2.05 8.25
N ILE A 126 -6.95 2.40 7.71
CA ILE A 126 -5.68 1.77 8.00
C ILE A 126 -5.20 2.20 9.40
N PRO A 127 -4.77 1.26 10.27
CA PRO A 127 -4.22 1.58 11.59
C PRO A 127 -3.01 2.51 11.50
N LEU A 128 -2.99 3.54 12.33
CA LEU A 128 -1.85 4.46 12.46
C LEU A 128 -1.03 4.11 13.71
N LEU A 129 0.23 3.71 13.50
CA LEU A 129 1.22 3.44 14.54
C LEU A 129 2.34 4.47 14.45
N ARG A 130 2.13 5.64 15.07
CA ARG A 130 3.14 6.72 15.10
C ARG A 130 4.43 6.32 15.83
N ASP A 131 4.29 5.47 16.84
CA ASP A 131 5.37 4.79 17.53
C ASP A 131 5.12 3.29 17.43
N ASP A 132 5.91 2.62 16.59
CA ASP A 132 5.83 1.19 16.33
C ASP A 132 6.81 0.38 17.19
N SER A 133 7.54 1.01 18.12
CA SER A 133 8.55 0.35 18.96
C SER A 133 7.98 -0.80 19.79
N THR A 134 6.79 -0.62 20.37
CA THR A 134 6.11 -1.67 21.16
C THR A 134 5.67 -2.83 20.26
N PHE A 135 5.17 -2.51 19.07
CA PHE A 135 4.81 -3.52 18.06
C PHE A 135 6.04 -4.34 17.67
N PHE A 136 7.17 -3.68 17.38
CA PHE A 136 8.41 -4.38 17.03
C PHE A 136 9.05 -5.13 18.19
N ALA A 137 8.92 -4.66 19.42
CA ALA A 137 9.32 -5.44 20.59
C ALA A 137 8.54 -6.76 20.67
N MET A 138 7.22 -6.74 20.42
CA MET A 138 6.41 -7.96 20.36
C MET A 138 6.83 -8.88 19.22
N MET A 139 7.10 -8.35 18.03
CA MET A 139 7.58 -9.14 16.89
C MET A 139 8.94 -9.77 17.16
N ASN A 140 9.85 -9.06 17.84
CA ASN A 140 11.15 -9.60 18.25
C ASN A 140 10.98 -10.75 19.25
N VAL A 141 10.20 -10.57 20.32
CA VAL A 141 9.94 -11.63 21.31
C VAL A 141 9.28 -12.84 20.65
N PHE A 142 8.37 -12.62 19.69
CA PHE A 142 7.78 -13.70 18.93
C PHE A 142 8.83 -14.46 18.10
N GLY A 143 9.68 -13.73 17.36
CA GLY A 143 10.81 -14.30 16.61
C GLY A 143 11.75 -15.14 17.49
N GLU A 144 12.14 -14.60 18.64
CA GLU A 144 12.96 -15.32 19.64
C GLU A 144 12.32 -16.64 20.06
N THR A 145 11.00 -16.62 20.26
CA THR A 145 10.26 -17.79 20.74
C THR A 145 10.15 -18.87 19.67
N ILE A 146 9.84 -18.49 18.42
CA ILE A 146 9.63 -19.47 17.34
C ILE A 146 10.94 -20.02 16.76
N TRP A 147 12.05 -19.26 16.83
CA TRP A 147 13.35 -19.67 16.31
C TRP A 147 14.38 -20.06 17.38
N GLY A 148 14.03 -19.97 18.66
CA GLY A 148 14.85 -20.49 19.76
C GLY A 148 15.98 -19.59 20.23
N GLY A 149 15.85 -18.26 20.07
CA GLY A 149 16.73 -17.26 20.68
C GLY A 149 16.96 -16.00 19.85
N SER A 150 17.49 -14.96 20.50
CA SER A 150 17.67 -13.60 19.94
C SER A 150 18.70 -13.45 18.83
N HIS A 151 19.56 -14.45 18.62
CA HIS A 151 20.61 -14.45 17.58
C HIS A 151 20.29 -15.42 16.44
N THR A 152 19.09 -16.00 16.44
CA THR A 152 18.69 -17.04 15.48
C THR A 152 17.95 -16.48 14.27
N PHE A 153 17.63 -15.19 14.29
CA PHE A 153 16.92 -14.50 13.20
C PHE A 153 17.48 -13.10 12.96
N THR A 154 17.15 -12.55 11.79
CA THR A 154 17.51 -11.17 11.41
C THR A 154 16.25 -10.37 11.10
N MET A 155 16.32 -9.05 11.27
CA MET A 155 15.28 -8.13 10.83
C MET A 155 15.79 -7.32 9.65
N LEU A 156 15.03 -7.28 8.55
CA LEU A 156 15.38 -6.55 7.34
C LEU A 156 14.28 -5.55 7.01
N GLU A 157 14.68 -4.29 6.84
CA GLU A 157 13.81 -3.28 6.28
C GLU A 157 13.88 -3.32 4.76
N VAL A 158 12.71 -3.32 4.13
CA VAL A 158 12.60 -3.31 2.68
C VAL A 158 11.58 -2.27 2.26
N ARG A 159 11.98 -1.46 1.29
CA ARG A 159 11.06 -0.59 0.57
C ARG A 159 10.78 -1.21 -0.78
N ASP A 160 9.51 -1.52 -1.02
CA ASP A 160 9.01 -1.86 -2.35
C ASP A 160 8.78 -0.54 -3.11
N ASP A 161 9.90 0.13 -3.41
CA ASP A 161 9.90 1.28 -4.31
C ASP A 161 9.68 0.72 -5.73
N PRO A 162 8.73 1.27 -6.52
CA PRO A 162 8.56 0.81 -7.88
C PRO A 162 9.88 1.02 -8.61
N PRO A 163 10.44 0.00 -9.31
CA PRO A 163 11.69 0.17 -10.02
C PRO A 163 11.52 1.32 -11.00
N ALA A 164 12.35 2.36 -10.84
CA ALA A 164 12.39 3.55 -11.67
C ALA A 164 12.65 3.15 -13.13
N GLY A 165 11.59 2.79 -13.86
CA GLY A 165 11.70 2.28 -15.23
C GLY A 165 10.62 1.28 -15.67
N ARG A 166 9.84 0.65 -14.77
CA ARG A 166 8.78 -0.30 -15.19
C ARG A 166 7.35 0.25 -15.19
N LEU A 167 7.11 1.41 -14.57
CA LEU A 167 5.77 2.03 -14.53
C LEU A 167 5.21 2.37 -15.92
N TRP A 168 6.06 2.47 -16.93
CA TRP A 168 5.65 2.80 -18.31
C TRP A 168 5.64 1.61 -19.27
N GLN A 169 6.27 0.47 -18.94
CA GLN A 169 6.44 -0.63 -19.89
C GLN A 169 5.46 -1.79 -19.70
N GLU A 170 5.04 -2.08 -18.46
CA GLU A 170 4.09 -3.18 -18.21
C GLU A 170 2.63 -2.74 -18.43
N GLU A 171 2.31 -1.43 -18.33
CA GLU A 171 0.95 -0.93 -18.58
C GLU A 171 0.60 -0.69 -20.07
N GLU A 172 1.60 -0.46 -20.93
CA GLU A 172 1.36 -0.24 -22.37
C GLU A 172 1.31 -1.55 -23.18
N ALA A 173 1.87 -2.64 -22.64
CA ALA A 173 2.03 -3.88 -23.40
C ALA A 173 0.70 -4.59 -23.75
N ASP A 174 -0.39 -4.26 -23.07
CA ASP A 174 -1.71 -4.92 -23.22
C ASP A 174 -2.89 -3.94 -23.39
N ARG A 175 -2.62 -2.63 -23.56
CA ARG A 175 -3.66 -1.60 -23.77
C ARG A 175 -3.75 -1.22 -25.24
N ASP A 176 -4.97 -1.05 -25.75
CA ASP A 176 -5.18 -0.56 -27.12
C ASP A 176 -4.52 0.83 -27.27
N PRO A 177 -3.58 1.01 -28.22
CA PRO A 177 -2.93 2.30 -28.47
C PRO A 177 -3.91 3.45 -28.70
N ALA A 178 -5.11 3.16 -29.21
CA ALA A 178 -6.15 4.16 -29.40
C ALA A 178 -6.72 4.69 -28.06
N GLU A 179 -6.81 3.85 -27.04
CA GLU A 179 -7.32 4.21 -25.71
C GLU A 179 -6.31 5.05 -24.92
N VAL A 180 -5.02 4.70 -25.04
CA VAL A 180 -3.91 5.49 -24.46
C VAL A 180 -3.87 6.89 -25.08
N MET A 181 -3.98 6.98 -26.40
CA MET A 181 -3.98 8.25 -27.12
C MET A 181 -5.21 9.11 -26.80
N LEU A 182 -6.39 8.50 -26.60
CA LEU A 182 -7.60 9.19 -26.17
C LEU A 182 -7.47 9.77 -24.76
N ARG A 183 -6.84 9.03 -23.83
CA ARG A 183 -6.57 9.49 -22.46
C ARG A 183 -5.53 10.60 -22.42
N MET A 184 -4.43 10.48 -23.17
CA MET A 184 -3.43 11.54 -23.28
C MET A 184 -4.06 12.83 -23.79
N LYS A 185 -4.90 12.72 -24.83
CA LYS A 185 -5.64 13.86 -25.36
C LYS A 185 -6.62 14.45 -24.34
N SER A 186 -7.38 13.60 -23.64
CA SER A 186 -8.28 14.06 -22.57
C SER A 186 -7.55 14.75 -21.42
N MET A 187 -6.32 14.32 -21.12
CA MET A 187 -5.48 14.90 -20.09
C MET A 187 -4.91 16.26 -20.55
N GLU A 188 -4.45 16.36 -21.80
CA GLU A 188 -4.00 17.60 -22.43
C GLU A 188 -5.13 18.64 -22.53
N ASP A 189 -6.34 18.21 -22.92
CA ASP A 189 -7.55 19.03 -22.97
C ASP A 189 -7.93 19.55 -21.57
N ARG A 190 -7.71 18.75 -20.51
CA ARG A 190 -7.93 19.18 -19.12
C ARG A 190 -6.90 20.20 -18.67
N TYR A 191 -5.62 19.99 -18.96
CA TYR A 191 -4.56 20.94 -18.59
C TYR A 191 -4.69 22.28 -19.31
N THR A 192 -5.12 22.27 -20.58
CA THR A 192 -5.42 23.51 -21.32
C THR A 192 -6.60 24.24 -20.69
N TYR A 193 -7.68 23.53 -20.38
CA TYR A 193 -8.84 24.08 -19.69
C TYR A 193 -8.50 24.68 -18.31
N GLU A 194 -7.73 23.96 -17.49
CA GLU A 194 -7.31 24.41 -16.16
C GLU A 194 -6.37 25.63 -16.21
N ASN A 195 -5.45 25.67 -17.18
CA ASN A 195 -4.58 26.83 -17.38
C ASN A 195 -5.36 28.08 -17.80
N GLU A 196 -6.33 27.95 -18.72
CA GLU A 196 -7.19 29.05 -19.11
C GLU A 196 -8.03 29.55 -17.93
N TRP A 197 -8.57 28.64 -17.13
CA TRP A 197 -9.31 28.99 -15.93
C TRP A 197 -8.43 29.72 -14.91
N MET A 198 -7.22 29.23 -14.63
CA MET A 198 -6.28 29.83 -13.69
C MET A 198 -5.84 31.24 -14.14
N GLN A 199 -5.66 31.45 -15.44
CA GLN A 199 -5.37 32.77 -16.01
C GLN A 199 -6.53 33.75 -15.81
N LEU A 200 -7.77 33.32 -16.02
CA LEU A 200 -8.96 34.16 -15.81
C LEU A 200 -9.14 34.56 -14.35
N VAL A 201 -8.88 33.64 -13.42
CA VAL A 201 -8.89 33.92 -11.98
C VAL A 201 -7.79 34.91 -11.61
N THR A 202 -6.57 34.73 -12.13
CA THR A 202 -5.42 35.62 -11.87
C THR A 202 -5.67 37.04 -12.40
N LEU A 203 -6.35 37.17 -13.53
CA LEU A 203 -6.75 38.45 -14.13
C LEU A 203 -7.99 39.09 -13.48
N GLY A 204 -8.55 38.49 -12.41
CA GLY A 204 -9.72 38.98 -11.71
C GLY A 204 -11.03 38.87 -12.50
N GLN A 205 -11.06 38.04 -13.54
CA GLN A 205 -12.23 37.84 -14.41
C GLN A 205 -13.11 36.69 -13.92
N SER A 206 -13.47 36.68 -12.64
CA SER A 206 -14.16 35.56 -11.98
C SER A 206 -15.48 35.18 -12.65
N GLN A 207 -16.24 36.15 -13.17
CA GLN A 207 -17.49 35.88 -13.91
C GLN A 207 -17.30 35.12 -15.23
N ARG A 208 -16.11 35.18 -15.84
CA ARG A 208 -15.77 34.41 -17.04
C ARG A 208 -15.27 33.02 -16.68
N ALA A 209 -14.45 32.91 -15.63
CA ALA A 209 -14.04 31.63 -15.07
C ALA A 209 -15.24 30.79 -14.61
N GLU A 210 -16.26 31.41 -14.01
CA GLU A 210 -17.50 30.76 -13.60
C GLU A 210 -18.33 30.24 -14.78
N ARG A 211 -18.32 30.96 -15.92
CA ARG A 211 -19.02 30.50 -17.14
C ARG A 211 -18.33 29.32 -17.84
N MET A 212 -17.07 29.05 -17.55
CA MET A 212 -16.40 27.86 -18.10
C MET A 212 -16.85 26.59 -17.37
N LEU A 213 -17.30 26.71 -16.13
CA LEU A 213 -17.68 25.60 -15.24
C LEU A 213 -19.14 25.11 -15.41
N GLY A 214 -19.96 25.73 -16.27
CA GLY A 214 -21.38 25.40 -16.47
C GLY A 214 -21.79 25.41 -17.93
#